data_AF-A0A7V9UU47-F1
#
_entry.id   AF-A0A7V9UU47-F1
#
_cell.length_a   1.000
_cell.length_b   1.000
_cell.length_c   1.000
_cell.angle_alpha   90.00
_cell.angle_beta   90.00
_cell.angle_gamma   90.00
#
_symmetry.space_group_name_H-M   'P 1'
#
loop_
_entity.id
_entity.type
_entity.pdbx_description
1 polymer ?
#
loop_
_entity_poly.entity_id
_entity_poly.type
_entity_poly.pdbx_seq_one_letter_code
_entity_poly.pdbx_strand_id
1 'polypeptide(L)'
;MRQKFYRLLSFSLLCAFISSSLSLQTPAQVRPIYDMGAIGLGQMLRRLQTTASALHTGAHPDDEDSGLLVYLARKEQARTAYLSLNRGEGGQNVIGSELFEALGVIRSEELLQARRLDSGQQFFTRVMDYGFSKKREEAARIWGEKEVLGDMVRAIRVFRPLVIISRFSGTPADGHGQHQLAGYLTPIAFKAAADPNQFPEHFQEGLRPWQAKKLYVGQSFVQNAQNVPTLTVNTGDYDQLIGRSYFEIAMEGRSQHKSQEMGSLELRGKQTSGLRLLESTVAKTENEQSIFAGIDTSITGIPKAVGLNEDFLNGELRDIQNAAAKALAGFDALNPGKVVEPLVEGLKKVREARREIAERANRGQNAALADADFLLGKKEQEFSKALQAAAGVVVDATTDSETVVAGDKTGVAVRVFAPEGTNVKVNNAMIQVPQNSIVNNAPPPDTPTIGFRPRNETALN
;
A
#
# COMPACT_ATOMS: atom_id res chain seq x y z
N MET A 1 -26.39 70.21 22.39
CA MET A 1 -27.24 69.07 21.99
C MET A 1 -26.82 68.60 20.61
N ARG A 2 -25.92 67.62 20.53
CA ARG A 2 -25.43 67.00 19.29
C ARG A 2 -25.71 65.50 19.39
N GLN A 3 -26.33 64.93 18.37
CA GLN A 3 -25.80 63.83 17.54
C GLN A 3 -26.94 63.10 16.82
N LYS A 4 -26.84 63.08 15.48
CA LYS A 4 -27.65 62.26 14.58
C LYS A 4 -27.09 60.83 14.59
N PHE A 5 -27.97 59.85 14.75
CA PHE A 5 -27.70 58.43 14.60
C PHE A 5 -27.47 58.09 13.12
N TYR A 6 -26.30 57.54 12.79
CA TYR A 6 -26.10 56.69 11.60
C TYR A 6 -25.72 55.29 12.08
N ARG A 7 -26.58 54.31 11.80
CA ARG A 7 -26.28 52.88 11.97
C ARG A 7 -25.43 52.44 10.78
N LEU A 8 -24.13 52.20 11.01
CA LEU A 8 -23.29 51.40 10.13
C LEU A 8 -23.42 49.94 10.58
N LEU A 9 -24.04 49.13 9.72
CA LEU A 9 -24.06 47.67 9.83
C LEU A 9 -22.67 47.18 9.42
N SER A 10 -21.81 46.86 10.40
CA SER A 10 -20.54 46.18 10.13
C SER A 10 -20.83 44.71 9.85
N PHE A 11 -20.80 44.34 8.57
CA PHE A 11 -20.79 42.95 8.12
C PHE A 11 -19.41 42.36 8.45
N SER A 12 -19.28 41.71 9.60
CA SER A 12 -18.08 40.91 9.90
C SER A 12 -18.17 39.60 9.10
N LEU A 13 -17.58 39.59 7.91
CA LEU A 13 -17.22 38.36 7.21
C LEU A 13 -16.19 37.62 8.07
N LEU A 14 -16.64 36.65 8.87
CA LEU A 14 -15.79 35.68 9.51
C LEU A 14 -15.32 34.70 8.43
N CYS A 15 -14.27 35.06 7.69
CA CYS A 15 -13.55 34.11 6.84
C CYS A 15 -12.90 33.06 7.74
N ALA A 16 -13.61 31.97 7.99
CA ALA A 16 -13.06 30.78 8.60
C ALA A 16 -12.03 30.16 7.65
N PHE A 17 -10.77 30.61 7.75
CA PHE A 17 -9.63 29.87 7.22
C PHE A 17 -9.50 28.58 8.04
N ILE A 18 -10.18 27.53 7.60
CA ILE A 18 -9.98 26.18 8.13
C ILE A 18 -8.66 25.68 7.54
N SER A 19 -7.58 25.89 8.30
CA SER A 19 -6.25 25.38 8.03
C SER A 19 -6.29 23.85 8.00
N SER A 20 -6.31 23.25 6.82
CA SER A 20 -6.17 21.81 6.68
C SER A 20 -4.70 21.45 6.91
N SER A 21 -4.34 21.08 8.13
CA SER A 21 -3.00 20.60 8.46
C SER A 21 -2.72 19.29 7.70
N LEU A 22 -1.66 19.27 6.90
CA LEU A 22 -1.26 18.10 6.12
C LEU A 22 -0.07 17.42 6.82
N SER A 23 -0.17 16.13 7.11
CA SER A 23 0.97 15.33 7.59
C SER A 23 1.57 14.60 6.40
N LEU A 24 2.78 14.98 6.00
CA LEU A 24 3.51 14.39 4.89
C LEU A 24 4.52 13.38 5.41
N GLN A 25 4.65 12.25 4.71
CA GLN A 25 5.66 11.22 5.00
C GLN A 25 6.56 11.04 3.78
N THR A 26 7.88 11.12 4.00
CA THR A 26 8.90 10.97 2.96
C THR A 26 9.75 9.72 3.24
N PRO A 27 9.72 8.69 2.38
CA PRO A 27 10.66 7.58 2.49
C PRO A 27 12.04 7.97 1.93
N ALA A 28 13.10 7.45 2.54
CA ALA A 28 14.46 7.52 2.00
C ALA A 28 14.70 6.32 1.06
N GLN A 29 15.40 6.58 -0.07
CA GLN A 29 15.88 5.65 -1.11
C GLN A 29 14.97 5.33 -2.32
N VAL A 30 15.68 5.04 -3.43
CA VAL A 30 15.27 4.74 -4.83
C VAL A 30 13.81 5.01 -5.15
N ARG A 31 13.57 6.12 -5.87
CA ARG A 31 12.23 6.52 -6.30
C ARG A 31 11.86 5.79 -7.60
N PRO A 32 10.81 4.96 -7.62
CA PRO A 32 10.32 4.40 -8.87
C PRO A 32 9.84 5.54 -9.78
N ILE A 33 10.28 5.54 -11.04
CA ILE A 33 9.94 6.57 -12.02
C ILE A 33 8.42 6.74 -12.15
N TYR A 34 7.68 5.64 -12.04
CA TYR A 34 6.23 5.58 -12.20
C TYR A 34 5.42 6.28 -11.11
N ASP A 35 6.03 6.58 -9.97
CA ASP A 35 5.33 7.20 -8.84
C ASP A 35 5.67 8.69 -8.70
N MET A 36 6.38 9.26 -9.68
CA MET A 36 6.80 10.67 -9.70
C MET A 36 6.04 11.52 -10.74
N GLY A 37 6.02 12.83 -10.50
CA GLY A 37 5.50 13.82 -11.45
C GLY A 37 4.03 13.57 -11.83
N ALA A 38 3.69 13.90 -13.07
CA ALA A 38 2.33 13.73 -13.60
C ALA A 38 1.89 12.26 -13.65
N ILE A 39 2.80 11.32 -13.94
CA ILE A 39 2.49 9.89 -13.98
C ILE A 39 2.06 9.41 -12.59
N GLY A 40 2.88 9.71 -11.58
CA GLY A 40 2.59 9.38 -10.18
C GLY A 40 1.28 10.02 -9.70
N LEU A 41 1.08 11.31 -9.96
CA LEU A 41 -0.17 11.98 -9.63
C LEU A 41 -1.38 11.32 -10.30
N GLY A 42 -1.31 11.02 -11.59
CA GLY A 42 -2.39 10.35 -12.30
C GLY A 42 -2.73 8.97 -11.72
N GLN A 43 -1.71 8.19 -11.32
CA GLN A 43 -1.92 6.92 -10.60
C GLN A 43 -2.59 7.16 -9.24
N MET A 44 -2.13 8.14 -8.45
CA MET A 44 -2.77 8.50 -7.18
C MET A 44 -4.24 8.91 -7.36
N LEU A 45 -4.58 9.65 -8.40
CA LEU A 45 -5.96 10.06 -8.70
C LEU A 45 -6.85 8.87 -9.10
N ARG A 46 -6.32 7.90 -9.86
CA ARG A 46 -7.02 6.64 -10.13
C ARG A 46 -7.23 5.84 -8.84
N ARG A 47 -6.23 5.82 -7.95
CA ARG A 47 -6.32 5.18 -6.64
C ARG A 47 -7.41 5.75 -5.75
N LEU A 48 -7.65 7.06 -5.80
CA LEU A 48 -8.73 7.67 -5.01
C LEU A 48 -10.10 7.06 -5.29
N GLN A 49 -10.34 6.51 -6.48
CA GLN A 49 -11.64 5.97 -6.89
C GLN A 49 -12.03 4.66 -6.20
N THR A 50 -11.09 3.95 -5.57
CA THR A 50 -11.33 2.56 -5.12
C THR A 50 -10.76 2.25 -3.74
N THR A 51 -11.44 1.41 -2.97
CA THR A 51 -10.97 0.80 -1.72
C THR A 51 -10.54 -0.65 -1.91
N ALA A 52 -10.35 -1.09 -3.16
CA ALA A 52 -9.87 -2.43 -3.49
C ALA A 52 -8.60 -2.78 -2.72
N SER A 53 -8.49 -4.04 -2.28
CA SER A 53 -7.27 -4.53 -1.62
C SER A 53 -7.12 -6.04 -1.75
N ALA A 54 -5.89 -6.49 -1.98
CA ALA A 54 -5.55 -7.88 -2.19
C ALA A 54 -4.27 -8.27 -1.44
N LEU A 55 -4.29 -9.42 -0.76
CA LEU A 55 -3.12 -10.02 -0.12
C LEU A 55 -2.74 -11.29 -0.89
N HIS A 56 -1.55 -11.32 -1.48
CA HIS A 56 -0.97 -12.49 -2.09
C HIS A 56 -0.08 -13.22 -1.08
N THR A 57 -0.17 -14.54 -0.96
CA THR A 57 0.61 -15.31 0.04
C THR A 57 1.47 -16.37 -0.65
N GLY A 58 2.73 -16.49 -0.24
CA GLY A 58 3.69 -17.50 -0.71
C GLY A 58 4.70 -17.83 0.39
N ALA A 59 5.67 -18.70 0.11
CA ALA A 59 6.62 -19.15 1.12
C ALA A 59 7.85 -18.24 1.17
N HIS A 60 8.41 -17.91 0.00
CA HIS A 60 9.71 -17.25 -0.16
C HIS A 60 9.59 -15.92 -0.93
N PRO A 61 10.57 -15.01 -0.80
CA PRO A 61 10.80 -13.96 -1.80
C PRO A 61 11.00 -14.61 -3.17
N ASP A 62 10.38 -14.12 -4.26
CA ASP A 62 10.40 -14.65 -5.65
C ASP A 62 9.24 -15.57 -6.07
N ASP A 63 8.51 -16.12 -5.10
CA ASP A 63 7.33 -16.97 -5.33
C ASP A 63 6.14 -16.17 -5.89
N GLU A 64 6.12 -14.85 -5.68
CA GLU A 64 4.96 -14.04 -6.04
C GLU A 64 4.62 -14.12 -7.54
N ASP A 65 3.32 -14.07 -7.85
CA ASP A 65 2.91 -13.76 -9.21
C ASP A 65 3.13 -12.26 -9.46
N SER A 66 4.34 -11.92 -9.92
CA SER A 66 4.77 -10.54 -10.13
C SER A 66 3.84 -9.80 -11.11
N GLY A 67 3.38 -10.49 -12.17
CA GLY A 67 2.50 -9.93 -13.18
C GLY A 67 1.14 -9.55 -12.59
N LEU A 68 0.56 -10.47 -11.81
CA LEU A 68 -0.71 -10.23 -11.12
C LEU A 68 -0.57 -9.10 -10.09
N LEU A 69 0.51 -9.06 -9.30
CA LEU A 69 0.71 -8.01 -8.30
C LEU A 69 0.74 -6.62 -8.93
N VAL A 70 1.52 -6.43 -10.00
CA VAL A 70 1.56 -5.13 -10.71
C VAL A 70 0.20 -4.80 -11.31
N TYR A 71 -0.47 -5.76 -11.94
CA TYR A 71 -1.81 -5.53 -12.49
C TYR A 71 -2.76 -5.05 -11.38
N LEU A 72 -2.81 -5.74 -10.25
CA LEU A 72 -3.70 -5.35 -9.16
C LEU A 72 -3.33 -3.98 -8.58
N ALA A 73 -2.04 -3.69 -8.42
CA ALA A 73 -1.58 -2.43 -7.84
C ALA A 73 -1.78 -1.23 -8.78
N ARG A 74 -1.49 -1.39 -10.08
CA ARG A 74 -1.41 -0.29 -11.06
C ARG A 74 -2.59 -0.23 -12.05
N LYS A 75 -3.23 -1.35 -12.39
CA LYS A 75 -4.48 -1.36 -13.19
C LYS A 75 -5.68 -1.14 -12.31
N GLU A 76 -5.89 -2.08 -11.38
CA GLU A 76 -7.06 -2.10 -10.49
C GLU A 76 -6.94 -1.09 -9.35
N GLN A 77 -5.74 -0.50 -9.19
CA GLN A 77 -5.45 0.44 -8.13
C GLN A 77 -5.76 -0.14 -6.75
N ALA A 78 -5.65 -1.45 -6.58
CA ALA A 78 -5.89 -2.13 -5.32
C ALA A 78 -4.71 -1.95 -4.38
N ARG A 79 -4.96 -1.86 -3.07
CA ARG A 79 -3.89 -1.96 -2.08
C ARG A 79 -3.40 -3.40 -2.10
N THR A 80 -2.20 -3.62 -2.60
CA THR A 80 -1.62 -4.96 -2.70
C THR A 80 -0.58 -5.18 -1.61
N ALA A 81 -0.47 -6.41 -1.16
CA ALA A 81 0.63 -6.87 -0.34
C ALA A 81 1.02 -8.29 -0.72
N TYR A 82 2.30 -8.60 -0.58
CA TYR A 82 2.81 -9.95 -0.58
C TYR A 82 3.19 -10.35 0.85
N LEU A 83 2.67 -11.49 1.31
CA LEU A 83 3.10 -12.16 2.52
C LEU A 83 3.99 -13.34 2.11
N SER A 84 5.29 -13.16 2.30
CA SER A 84 6.25 -14.26 2.28
C SER A 84 6.31 -14.87 3.67
N LEU A 85 6.29 -16.20 3.81
CA LEU A 85 6.38 -16.79 5.15
C LEU A 85 7.77 -16.57 5.75
N ASN A 86 8.83 -16.66 4.96
CA ASN A 86 10.21 -16.44 5.39
C ASN A 86 10.92 -15.37 4.53
N ARG A 87 12.21 -15.16 4.76
CA ARG A 87 13.05 -14.23 3.99
C ARG A 87 13.98 -14.93 3.00
N GLY A 88 13.78 -16.23 2.75
CA GLY A 88 14.53 -17.00 1.76
C GLY A 88 15.97 -17.31 2.16
N GLU A 89 16.23 -17.40 3.46
CA GLU A 89 17.55 -17.62 4.07
C GLU A 89 18.23 -18.91 3.60
N GLY A 90 17.45 -19.96 3.32
CA GLY A 90 17.92 -21.27 2.87
C GLY A 90 18.08 -21.40 1.35
N GLY A 91 17.90 -20.30 0.61
CA GLY A 91 18.01 -20.25 -0.84
C GLY A 91 19.45 -20.34 -1.38
N GLN A 92 19.57 -20.32 -2.69
CA GLN A 92 20.86 -20.21 -3.38
C GLN A 92 21.33 -18.74 -3.37
N ASN A 93 22.61 -18.48 -3.64
CA ASN A 93 23.11 -17.12 -3.85
C ASN A 93 24.08 -17.12 -5.03
N VAL A 94 23.62 -16.67 -6.20
CA VAL A 94 24.44 -16.66 -7.42
C VAL A 94 25.36 -15.45 -7.53
N ILE A 95 25.19 -14.44 -6.67
CA ILE A 95 25.91 -13.16 -6.74
C ILE A 95 26.95 -12.99 -5.62
N GLY A 96 27.05 -13.95 -4.69
CA GLY A 96 27.89 -13.80 -3.51
C GLY A 96 28.03 -15.09 -2.70
N SER A 97 28.67 -14.96 -1.55
CA SER A 97 28.96 -16.09 -0.64
C SER A 97 28.09 -16.09 0.62
N GLU A 98 27.25 -15.07 0.78
CA GLU A 98 26.33 -14.90 1.89
C GLU A 98 25.26 -16.01 1.85
N LEU A 99 25.03 -16.63 2.99
CA LEU A 99 24.03 -17.68 3.20
C LEU A 99 23.23 -17.37 4.48
N PHE A 100 22.11 -18.07 4.66
CA PHE A 100 21.29 -18.01 5.87
C PHE A 100 20.87 -16.57 6.21
N GLU A 101 21.16 -16.08 7.41
CA GLU A 101 20.73 -14.76 7.89
C GLU A 101 21.21 -13.64 6.97
N ALA A 102 22.47 -13.70 6.51
CA ALA A 102 23.04 -12.69 5.61
C ALA A 102 22.32 -12.69 4.25
N LEU A 103 21.98 -13.87 3.72
CA LEU A 103 21.19 -13.99 2.50
C LEU A 103 19.74 -13.51 2.72
N GLY A 104 19.16 -13.75 3.90
CA GLY A 104 17.85 -13.24 4.28
C GLY A 104 17.78 -11.71 4.23
N VAL A 105 18.84 -11.02 4.63
CA VAL A 105 18.95 -9.55 4.51
C VAL A 105 18.96 -9.14 3.05
N ILE A 106 19.80 -9.78 2.21
CA ILE A 106 19.89 -9.50 0.77
C ILE A 106 18.52 -9.69 0.11
N ARG A 107 17.90 -10.86 0.27
CA ARG A 107 16.61 -11.20 -0.36
C ARG A 107 15.46 -10.34 0.16
N SER A 108 15.53 -9.86 1.40
CA SER A 108 14.59 -8.88 1.92
C SER A 108 14.68 -7.56 1.15
N GLU A 109 15.89 -7.04 0.92
CA GLU A 109 16.09 -5.81 0.15
C GLU A 109 15.77 -5.97 -1.33
N GLU A 110 16.07 -7.13 -1.93
CA GLU A 110 15.66 -7.46 -3.31
C GLU A 110 14.13 -7.42 -3.47
N LEU A 111 13.41 -8.05 -2.54
CA LEU A 111 11.95 -8.05 -2.53
C LEU A 111 11.38 -6.65 -2.27
N LEU A 112 11.99 -5.87 -1.36
CA LEU A 112 11.60 -4.47 -1.14
C LEU A 112 11.87 -3.60 -2.37
N GLN A 113 12.96 -3.85 -3.11
CA GLN A 113 13.23 -3.17 -4.37
C GLN A 113 12.19 -3.51 -5.44
N ALA A 114 11.77 -4.79 -5.54
CA ALA A 114 10.65 -5.20 -6.39
C ALA A 114 9.34 -4.50 -6.00
N ARG A 115 9.04 -4.42 -4.69
CA ARG A 115 7.86 -3.72 -4.16
C ARG A 115 7.83 -2.23 -4.49
N ARG A 116 8.98 -1.55 -4.51
CA ARG A 116 9.07 -0.16 -4.98
C ARG A 116 8.64 -0.03 -6.44
N LEU A 117 8.93 -1.02 -7.30
CA LEU A 117 8.55 -1.00 -8.71
C LEU A 117 7.09 -1.41 -8.94
N ASP A 118 6.58 -2.39 -8.20
CA ASP A 118 5.20 -2.87 -8.36
C ASP A 118 4.14 -2.12 -7.52
N SER A 119 4.57 -1.29 -6.56
CA SER A 119 3.72 -0.54 -5.62
C SER A 119 3.02 -1.39 -4.54
N GLY A 120 3.43 -2.65 -4.38
CA GLY A 120 2.96 -3.54 -3.33
C GLY A 120 3.63 -3.31 -1.97
N GLN A 121 2.99 -3.80 -0.91
CA GLN A 121 3.59 -3.87 0.43
C GLN A 121 4.21 -5.26 0.67
N GLN A 122 5.17 -5.36 1.58
CA GLN A 122 5.78 -6.63 1.96
C GLN A 122 5.49 -6.97 3.42
N PHE A 123 5.08 -8.21 3.67
CA PHE A 123 5.02 -8.80 5.01
C PHE A 123 5.88 -10.06 5.06
N PHE A 124 6.38 -10.34 6.26
CA PHE A 124 7.10 -11.57 6.60
C PHE A 124 6.51 -12.13 7.88
N THR A 125 6.55 -13.46 8.05
CA THR A 125 6.31 -14.07 9.36
C THR A 125 7.62 -14.19 10.16
N ARG A 126 7.57 -14.85 11.32
CA ARG A 126 8.75 -15.10 12.16
C ARG A 126 9.67 -16.20 11.66
N VAL A 127 9.23 -17.05 10.73
CA VAL A 127 9.98 -18.26 10.40
C VAL A 127 11.15 -17.98 9.48
N MET A 128 12.19 -18.79 9.65
CA MET A 128 13.38 -18.79 8.84
C MET A 128 13.32 -19.95 7.84
N ASP A 129 13.71 -19.70 6.60
CA ASP A 129 13.94 -20.76 5.64
C ASP A 129 15.16 -21.58 6.05
N TYR A 130 14.95 -22.87 6.28
CA TYR A 130 16.00 -23.82 6.69
C TYR A 130 16.56 -24.62 5.50
N GLY A 131 16.18 -24.24 4.27
CA GLY A 131 16.53 -24.92 3.04
C GLY A 131 15.48 -25.94 2.59
N PHE A 132 15.86 -26.71 1.57
CA PHE A 132 14.92 -27.53 0.81
C PHE A 132 14.22 -28.59 1.67
N SER A 133 12.88 -28.61 1.60
CA SER A 133 12.02 -29.63 2.19
C SER A 133 11.14 -30.26 1.13
N LYS A 134 10.93 -31.57 1.22
CA LYS A 134 10.07 -32.33 0.28
C LYS A 134 8.64 -32.51 0.76
N LYS A 135 8.40 -32.38 2.08
CA LYS A 135 7.13 -32.77 2.70
C LYS A 135 6.58 -31.65 3.55
N ARG A 136 5.30 -31.36 3.39
CA ARG A 136 4.57 -30.42 4.25
C ARG A 136 4.72 -30.75 5.74
N GLU A 137 4.66 -32.03 6.11
CA GLU A 137 4.73 -32.45 7.52
C GLU A 137 6.07 -32.07 8.19
N GLU A 138 7.16 -32.09 7.41
CA GLU A 138 8.46 -31.63 7.87
C GLU A 138 8.46 -30.12 8.10
N ALA A 139 7.95 -29.35 7.12
CA ALA A 139 7.82 -27.91 7.26
C ALA A 139 6.93 -27.53 8.45
N ALA A 140 5.79 -28.21 8.64
CA ALA A 140 4.86 -27.95 9.74
C ALA A 140 5.52 -28.18 11.11
N ARG A 141 6.34 -29.23 11.21
CA ARG A 141 7.10 -29.53 12.44
C ARG A 141 8.22 -28.53 12.71
N ILE A 142 8.99 -28.15 11.68
CA ILE A 142 10.16 -27.27 11.87
C ILE A 142 9.72 -25.82 12.13
N TRP A 143 8.71 -25.34 11.40
CA TRP A 143 8.23 -23.97 11.53
C TRP A 143 7.25 -23.75 12.67
N GLY A 144 6.62 -24.81 13.17
CA GLY A 144 5.51 -24.69 14.10
C GLY A 144 4.26 -24.21 13.36
N GLU A 145 3.43 -25.16 12.92
CA GLU A 145 2.25 -24.89 12.12
C GLU A 145 1.32 -23.83 12.75
N LYS A 146 1.11 -23.92 14.07
CA LYS A 146 0.23 -23.01 14.80
C LYS A 146 0.81 -21.60 14.87
N GLU A 147 2.12 -21.49 15.07
CA GLU A 147 2.86 -20.23 15.16
C GLU A 147 2.83 -19.48 13.83
N VAL A 148 3.12 -20.18 12.72
CA VAL A 148 3.04 -19.60 11.37
C VAL A 148 1.61 -19.20 11.03
N LEU A 149 0.63 -20.06 11.33
CA LEU A 149 -0.77 -19.74 11.12
C LEU A 149 -1.18 -18.47 11.89
N GLY A 150 -0.71 -18.32 13.13
CA GLY A 150 -0.91 -17.11 13.94
C GLY A 150 -0.35 -15.86 13.28
N ASP A 151 0.88 -15.91 12.76
CA ASP A 151 1.47 -14.77 12.04
C ASP A 151 0.74 -14.45 10.74
N MET A 152 0.26 -15.45 9.99
CA MET A 152 -0.57 -15.23 8.80
C MET A 152 -1.90 -14.55 9.17
N VAL A 153 -2.56 -15.02 10.23
CA VAL A 153 -3.78 -14.39 10.77
C VAL A 153 -3.52 -12.96 11.20
N ARG A 154 -2.40 -12.69 11.88
CA ARG A 154 -1.97 -11.34 12.25
C ARG A 154 -1.84 -10.45 11.01
N ALA A 155 -1.13 -10.92 9.97
CA ALA A 155 -0.95 -10.17 8.73
C ALA A 155 -2.29 -9.84 8.06
N ILE A 156 -3.25 -10.78 8.03
CA ILE A 156 -4.59 -10.53 7.49
C ILE A 156 -5.35 -9.47 8.32
N ARG A 157 -5.30 -9.54 9.66
CA ARG A 157 -6.00 -8.58 10.55
C ARG A 157 -5.37 -7.18 10.53
N VAL A 158 -4.05 -7.08 10.30
CA VAL A 158 -3.32 -5.82 10.10
C VAL A 158 -3.65 -5.22 8.73
N PHE A 159 -3.51 -6.02 7.67
CA PHE A 159 -3.64 -5.53 6.30
C PHE A 159 -5.11 -5.36 5.87
N ARG A 160 -6.04 -6.15 6.42
CA ARG A 160 -7.48 -6.13 6.10
C ARG A 160 -7.77 -6.18 4.60
N PRO A 161 -7.35 -7.24 3.89
CA PRO A 161 -7.59 -7.38 2.45
C PRO A 161 -9.05 -7.72 2.15
N LEU A 162 -9.58 -7.22 1.03
CA LEU A 162 -10.86 -7.69 0.49
C LEU A 162 -10.70 -9.07 -0.18
N VAL A 163 -9.57 -9.33 -0.82
CA VAL A 163 -9.28 -10.61 -1.48
C VAL A 163 -7.95 -11.18 -1.01
N ILE A 164 -7.90 -12.49 -0.77
CA ILE A 164 -6.66 -13.22 -0.53
C ILE A 164 -6.38 -14.12 -1.73
N ILE A 165 -5.13 -14.16 -2.19
CA ILE A 165 -4.66 -15.04 -3.27
C ILE A 165 -3.56 -15.94 -2.72
N SER A 166 -3.82 -17.24 -2.65
CA SER A 166 -2.79 -18.22 -2.35
C SER A 166 -1.95 -18.49 -3.60
N ARG A 167 -0.63 -18.36 -3.53
CA ARG A 167 0.24 -18.75 -4.64
C ARG A 167 0.13 -20.25 -4.94
N PHE A 168 0.01 -21.03 -3.87
CA PHE A 168 0.12 -22.48 -3.85
C PHE A 168 -1.19 -23.15 -3.45
N SER A 169 -1.36 -24.40 -3.88
CA SER A 169 -2.58 -25.18 -3.67
C SER A 169 -2.65 -25.89 -2.32
N GLY A 170 -1.50 -26.05 -1.66
CA GLY A 170 -1.34 -26.85 -0.44
C GLY A 170 -1.16 -28.34 -0.69
N THR A 171 -0.84 -28.74 -1.91
CA THR A 171 -0.77 -30.15 -2.33
C THR A 171 0.65 -30.51 -2.79
N PRO A 172 1.01 -31.82 -2.86
CA PRO A 172 2.32 -32.23 -3.36
C PRO A 172 2.69 -31.69 -4.75
N ALA A 173 1.72 -31.26 -5.56
CA ALA A 173 1.96 -30.61 -6.85
C ALA A 173 2.70 -29.27 -6.75
N ASP A 174 2.74 -28.65 -5.56
CA ASP A 174 3.50 -27.43 -5.30
C ASP A 174 5.01 -27.70 -5.11
N GLY A 175 5.43 -28.98 -5.10
CA GLY A 175 6.82 -29.40 -5.03
C GLY A 175 7.42 -29.25 -3.63
N HIS A 176 8.01 -28.09 -3.35
CA HIS A 176 8.70 -27.82 -2.08
C HIS A 176 7.72 -27.89 -0.89
N GLY A 177 8.06 -28.63 0.17
CA GLY A 177 7.26 -28.78 1.39
C GLY A 177 6.86 -27.46 2.06
N GLN A 178 7.69 -26.42 1.95
CA GLN A 178 7.38 -25.07 2.43
C GLN A 178 6.28 -24.39 1.58
N HIS A 179 6.28 -24.60 0.25
CA HIS A 179 5.19 -24.15 -0.65
C HIS A 179 3.88 -24.88 -0.33
N GLN A 180 3.96 -26.20 -0.11
CA GLN A 180 2.81 -27.02 0.29
C GLN A 180 2.23 -26.51 1.62
N LEU A 181 3.07 -26.19 2.60
CA LEU A 181 2.59 -25.65 3.87
C LEU A 181 1.96 -24.27 3.72
N ALA A 182 2.58 -23.37 2.96
CA ALA A 182 2.02 -22.04 2.69
C ALA A 182 0.62 -22.14 2.05
N GLY A 183 0.48 -22.95 0.99
CA GLY A 183 -0.81 -23.17 0.32
C GLY A 183 -1.84 -23.86 1.21
N TYR A 184 -1.41 -24.77 2.10
CA TYR A 184 -2.28 -25.43 3.06
C TYR A 184 -2.81 -24.47 4.14
N LEU A 185 -1.95 -23.59 4.65
CA LEU A 185 -2.30 -22.65 5.71
C LEU A 185 -3.15 -21.48 5.23
N THR A 186 -3.02 -21.03 3.98
CA THR A 186 -3.76 -19.83 3.52
C THR A 186 -5.30 -19.96 3.64
N PRO A 187 -5.95 -21.06 3.21
CA PRO A 187 -7.39 -21.25 3.44
C PRO A 187 -7.78 -21.32 4.92
N ILE A 188 -6.89 -21.82 5.79
CA ILE A 188 -7.10 -21.89 7.24
C ILE A 188 -7.01 -20.48 7.84
N ALA A 189 -5.99 -19.71 7.47
CA ALA A 189 -5.78 -18.33 7.87
C ALA A 189 -6.94 -17.42 7.43
N PHE A 190 -7.47 -17.63 6.22
CA PHE A 190 -8.65 -16.93 5.70
C PHE A 190 -9.86 -17.04 6.65
N LYS A 191 -10.10 -18.24 7.21
CA LYS A 191 -11.21 -18.49 8.15
C LYS A 191 -10.85 -18.01 9.56
N ALA A 192 -9.66 -18.34 10.04
CA ALA A 192 -9.19 -18.00 11.39
C ALA A 192 -9.07 -16.48 11.62
N ALA A 193 -8.77 -15.70 10.58
CA ALA A 193 -8.72 -14.25 10.69
C ALA A 193 -10.07 -13.62 11.08
N ALA A 194 -11.19 -14.24 10.70
CA ALA A 194 -12.53 -13.80 11.01
C ALA A 194 -13.10 -14.37 12.33
N ASP A 195 -12.52 -15.43 12.87
CA ASP A 195 -12.98 -16.08 14.10
C ASP A 195 -12.40 -15.39 15.35
N PRO A 196 -13.22 -14.82 16.25
CA PRO A 196 -12.75 -14.20 17.48
C PRO A 196 -12.13 -15.19 18.47
N ASN A 197 -12.36 -16.50 18.32
CA ASN A 197 -11.79 -17.52 19.20
C ASN A 197 -10.40 -18.00 18.75
N GLN A 198 -9.98 -17.64 17.54
CA GLN A 198 -8.67 -17.98 16.98
C GLN A 198 -7.68 -16.84 17.25
N PHE A 199 -6.57 -17.16 17.91
CA PHE A 199 -5.51 -16.23 18.29
C PHE A 199 -6.04 -14.97 19.02
N PRO A 200 -6.73 -15.13 20.17
CA PRO A 200 -7.29 -14.01 20.93
C PRO A 200 -6.23 -13.04 21.47
N GLU A 201 -4.98 -13.49 21.61
CA GLU A 201 -3.83 -12.65 22.00
C GLU A 201 -3.61 -11.46 21.05
N HIS A 202 -3.98 -11.58 19.77
CA HIS A 202 -3.91 -10.49 18.80
C HIS A 202 -4.75 -9.26 19.21
N PHE A 203 -5.80 -9.44 20.02
CA PHE A 203 -6.67 -8.33 20.43
C PHE A 203 -6.01 -7.44 21.48
N GLN A 204 -5.02 -7.96 22.22
CA GLN A 204 -4.18 -7.16 23.11
C GLN A 204 -3.30 -6.18 22.32
N GLU A 205 -3.00 -6.50 21.05
CA GLU A 205 -2.29 -5.62 20.10
C GLU A 205 -3.24 -4.60 19.42
N GLY A 206 -4.53 -4.59 19.78
CA GLY A 206 -5.54 -3.73 19.14
C GLY A 206 -6.04 -4.23 17.78
N LEU A 207 -5.68 -5.45 17.38
CA LEU A 207 -6.21 -6.07 16.17
C LEU A 207 -7.65 -6.54 16.40
N ARG A 208 -8.38 -6.75 15.31
CA ARG A 208 -9.78 -7.18 15.34
C ARG A 208 -9.99 -8.30 14.32
N PRO A 209 -11.02 -9.14 14.49
CA PRO A 209 -11.38 -10.11 13.47
C PRO A 209 -11.63 -9.42 12.12
N TRP A 210 -11.18 -10.05 11.04
CA TRP A 210 -11.35 -9.54 9.68
C TRP A 210 -11.70 -10.69 8.72
N GLN A 211 -12.85 -10.58 8.05
CA GLN A 211 -13.27 -11.52 7.02
C GLN A 211 -12.99 -10.94 5.64
N ALA A 212 -11.96 -11.47 4.97
CA ALA A 212 -11.76 -11.26 3.53
C ALA A 212 -12.96 -11.81 2.76
N LYS A 213 -13.33 -11.17 1.65
CA LYS A 213 -14.55 -11.49 0.90
C LYS A 213 -14.37 -12.66 -0.05
N LYS A 214 -13.16 -12.85 -0.57
CA LYS A 214 -12.84 -13.97 -1.48
C LYS A 214 -11.45 -14.52 -1.25
N LEU A 215 -11.31 -15.80 -1.53
CA LEU A 215 -10.04 -16.51 -1.57
C LEU A 215 -9.85 -17.14 -2.95
N TYR A 216 -8.74 -16.83 -3.61
CA TYR A 216 -8.32 -17.47 -4.85
C TYR A 216 -7.06 -18.29 -4.63
N VAL A 217 -6.79 -19.21 -5.54
CA VAL A 217 -5.49 -19.85 -5.72
C VAL A 217 -4.95 -19.55 -7.11
N GLY A 218 -3.65 -19.28 -7.19
CA GLY A 218 -2.92 -19.10 -8.44
C GLY A 218 -2.83 -20.39 -9.25
N GLN A 219 -2.77 -20.24 -10.57
CA GLN A 219 -2.47 -21.37 -11.44
C GLN A 219 -1.06 -21.91 -11.11
N SER A 220 -0.96 -23.24 -11.01
CA SER A 220 0.33 -23.91 -10.81
C SER A 220 1.21 -23.76 -12.05
N PHE A 221 2.53 -23.75 -11.84
CA PHE A 221 3.52 -23.79 -12.92
C PHE A 221 3.44 -25.08 -13.74
N VAL A 222 2.93 -26.17 -13.15
CA VAL A 222 2.68 -27.43 -13.85
C VAL A 222 1.27 -27.42 -14.40
N GLN A 223 1.13 -27.63 -15.71
CA GLN A 223 -0.16 -27.71 -16.37
C GLN A 223 -0.93 -28.92 -15.83
N ASN A 224 -2.01 -28.64 -15.08
CA ASN A 224 -2.91 -29.67 -14.56
C ASN A 224 -4.30 -29.45 -15.16
N ALA A 225 -4.76 -30.40 -15.98
CA ALA A 225 -6.07 -30.38 -16.61
C ALA A 225 -7.24 -30.35 -15.61
N GLN A 226 -7.00 -30.69 -14.33
CA GLN A 226 -7.97 -30.64 -13.24
C GLN A 226 -7.92 -29.30 -12.47
N ASN A 227 -6.99 -28.40 -12.80
CA ASN A 227 -6.80 -27.09 -12.15
C ASN A 227 -6.90 -25.96 -13.18
N VAL A 228 -7.97 -25.98 -14.00
CA VAL A 228 -8.23 -24.95 -15.00
C VAL A 228 -8.59 -23.63 -14.30
N PRO A 229 -7.98 -22.50 -14.66
CA PRO A 229 -8.32 -21.21 -14.09
C PRO A 229 -9.77 -20.84 -14.43
N THR A 230 -10.50 -20.33 -13.43
CA THR A 230 -11.86 -19.79 -13.61
C THR A 230 -11.85 -18.30 -13.93
N LEU A 231 -10.71 -17.64 -13.74
CA LEU A 231 -10.46 -16.24 -14.06
C LEU A 231 -9.06 -16.14 -14.68
N THR A 232 -8.94 -15.45 -15.81
CA THR A 232 -7.67 -15.17 -16.47
C THR A 232 -7.50 -13.67 -16.59
N VAL A 233 -6.47 -13.14 -15.94
CA VAL A 233 -6.15 -11.71 -15.93
C VAL A 233 -5.10 -11.42 -17.00
N ASN A 234 -5.32 -10.44 -17.87
CA ASN A 234 -4.31 -10.00 -18.83
C ASN A 234 -3.31 -9.04 -18.17
N THR A 235 -2.23 -9.59 -17.64
CA THR A 235 -1.13 -8.83 -17.04
C THR A 235 -0.29 -8.10 -18.10
N GLY A 236 -0.43 -8.47 -19.38
CA GLY A 236 0.22 -7.79 -20.50
C GLY A 236 -0.49 -6.51 -20.99
N ASP A 237 -1.58 -6.09 -20.33
CA ASP A 237 -2.29 -4.85 -20.68
C ASP A 237 -1.36 -3.63 -20.60
N TYR A 238 -1.43 -2.77 -21.62
CA TYR A 238 -0.64 -1.54 -21.72
C TYR A 238 -1.34 -0.36 -21.02
N ASP A 239 -0.63 0.33 -20.12
CA ASP A 239 -1.13 1.54 -19.48
C ASP A 239 -0.61 2.79 -20.20
N GLN A 240 -1.50 3.55 -20.80
CA GLN A 240 -1.15 4.76 -21.55
C GLN A 240 -0.52 5.86 -20.70
N LEU A 241 -0.86 5.95 -19.41
CA LEU A 241 -0.30 6.95 -18.52
C LEU A 241 1.13 6.58 -18.13
N ILE A 242 1.39 5.29 -17.89
CA ILE A 242 2.72 4.81 -17.49
C ILE A 242 3.63 4.67 -18.72
N GLY A 243 3.07 4.34 -19.89
CA GLY A 243 3.83 4.10 -21.11
C GLY A 243 4.45 2.69 -21.18
N ARG A 244 3.99 1.76 -20.33
CA ARG A 244 4.44 0.35 -20.27
C ARG A 244 3.27 -0.56 -19.95
N SER A 245 3.40 -1.83 -20.29
CA SER A 245 2.51 -2.88 -19.79
C SER A 245 2.80 -3.25 -18.34
N TYR A 246 1.81 -3.78 -17.63
CA TYR A 246 2.00 -4.24 -16.26
C TYR A 246 3.00 -5.40 -16.18
N PHE A 247 3.08 -6.24 -17.21
CA PHE A 247 4.07 -7.32 -17.29
C PHE A 247 5.50 -6.80 -17.46
N GLU A 248 5.74 -5.77 -18.27
CA GLU A 248 7.07 -5.15 -18.39
C GLU A 248 7.57 -4.66 -17.03
N ILE A 249 6.73 -3.93 -16.28
CA ILE A 249 7.05 -3.48 -14.92
C ILE A 249 7.25 -4.66 -13.96
N ALA A 250 6.44 -5.71 -14.10
CA ALA A 250 6.54 -6.90 -13.27
C ALA A 250 7.86 -7.64 -13.47
N MET A 251 8.35 -7.75 -14.70
CA MET A 251 9.61 -8.43 -15.00
C MET A 251 10.82 -7.57 -14.60
N GLU A 252 10.71 -6.24 -14.65
CA GLU A 252 11.70 -5.33 -14.04
C GLU A 252 11.80 -5.56 -12.52
N GLY A 253 10.65 -5.70 -11.86
CA GLY A 253 10.55 -6.04 -10.43
C GLY A 253 11.11 -7.43 -10.12
N ARG A 254 10.72 -8.45 -10.89
CA ARG A 254 11.21 -9.82 -10.74
C ARG A 254 12.72 -9.92 -10.92
N SER A 255 13.29 -9.11 -11.80
CA SER A 255 14.74 -9.03 -12.03
C SER A 255 15.52 -8.41 -10.86
N GLN A 256 14.84 -7.91 -9.82
CA GLN A 256 15.50 -7.48 -8.58
C GLN A 256 15.89 -8.66 -7.68
N HIS A 257 15.31 -9.85 -7.87
CA HIS A 257 15.72 -11.11 -7.20
C HIS A 257 17.03 -11.65 -7.80
N LYS A 258 18.09 -10.84 -7.74
CA LYS A 258 19.38 -11.07 -8.41
C LYS A 258 20.08 -12.30 -7.84
N SER A 259 20.01 -12.48 -6.52
CA SER A 259 20.59 -13.62 -5.81
C SER A 259 20.00 -14.97 -6.25
N GLN A 260 18.79 -14.97 -6.83
CA GLN A 260 18.04 -16.17 -7.25
C GLN A 260 18.00 -16.37 -8.77
N GLU A 261 18.81 -15.62 -9.53
CA GLU A 261 18.86 -15.71 -11.00
C GLU A 261 17.50 -15.47 -11.70
N MET A 262 16.62 -14.65 -11.11
CA MET A 262 15.26 -14.42 -11.64
C MET A 262 15.19 -13.33 -12.72
N GLY A 263 16.32 -12.97 -13.32
CA GLY A 263 16.39 -12.02 -14.43
C GLY A 263 15.47 -12.45 -15.56
N SER A 264 14.53 -11.58 -15.95
CA SER A 264 13.46 -11.94 -16.88
C SER A 264 13.30 -10.89 -17.98
N LEU A 265 13.04 -11.35 -19.21
CA LEU A 265 12.76 -10.44 -20.33
C LEU A 265 11.42 -9.72 -20.13
N GLU A 266 11.41 -8.42 -20.40
CA GLU A 266 10.22 -7.57 -20.37
C GLU A 266 9.39 -7.72 -21.65
N LEU A 267 8.82 -8.91 -21.84
CA LEU A 267 8.05 -9.22 -23.05
C LEU A 267 6.81 -8.34 -23.17
N ARG A 268 6.52 -7.91 -24.40
CA ARG A 268 5.33 -7.13 -24.76
C ARG A 268 4.21 -8.02 -25.30
N GLY A 269 2.99 -7.50 -25.23
CA GLY A 269 1.80 -8.19 -25.71
C GLY A 269 1.08 -8.96 -24.62
N LYS A 270 0.12 -9.81 -25.00
CA LYS A 270 -0.74 -10.52 -24.05
C LYS A 270 0.08 -11.47 -23.17
N GLN A 271 0.01 -11.23 -21.86
CA GLN A 271 0.59 -12.06 -20.80
C GLN A 271 -0.52 -12.29 -19.78
N THR A 272 -0.58 -13.46 -19.16
CA THR A 272 -1.75 -13.81 -18.34
C THR A 272 -1.42 -14.49 -17.03
N SER A 273 -2.16 -14.14 -16.00
CA SER A 273 -2.20 -14.86 -14.73
C SER A 273 -3.55 -15.56 -14.57
N GLY A 274 -3.51 -16.87 -14.35
CA GLY A 274 -4.70 -17.70 -14.12
C GLY A 274 -5.02 -17.83 -12.63
N LEU A 275 -6.29 -17.73 -12.27
CA LEU A 275 -6.79 -17.80 -10.91
C LEU A 275 -8.01 -18.73 -10.82
N ARG A 276 -8.15 -19.43 -9.70
CA ARG A 276 -9.34 -20.22 -9.37
C ARG A 276 -9.92 -19.81 -8.03
N LEU A 277 -11.23 -19.53 -8.01
CA LEU A 277 -11.95 -19.19 -6.79
C LEU A 277 -12.05 -20.41 -5.86
N LEU A 278 -11.64 -20.26 -4.61
CA LEU A 278 -11.75 -21.28 -3.55
C LEU A 278 -12.95 -21.02 -2.63
N GLU A 279 -13.03 -19.80 -2.09
CA GLU A 279 -14.05 -19.40 -1.11
C GLU A 279 -14.58 -18.01 -1.46
N SER A 280 -15.86 -17.76 -1.19
CA SER A 280 -16.49 -16.45 -1.34
C SER A 280 -17.52 -16.23 -0.25
N THR A 281 -17.46 -15.10 0.44
CA THR A 281 -18.47 -14.66 1.41
C THR A 281 -19.48 -13.69 0.79
N VAL A 282 -19.32 -13.37 -0.50
CA VAL A 282 -20.27 -12.60 -1.30
C VAL A 282 -20.89 -13.51 -2.36
N ALA A 283 -22.01 -13.08 -2.95
CA ALA A 283 -22.64 -13.82 -4.04
C ALA A 283 -21.62 -14.09 -5.16
N LYS A 284 -21.54 -15.34 -5.61
CA LYS A 284 -20.66 -15.72 -6.72
C LYS A 284 -21.14 -15.03 -7.99
N THR A 285 -20.21 -14.50 -8.77
CA THR A 285 -20.48 -13.95 -10.10
C THR A 285 -20.13 -15.03 -11.12
N GLU A 286 -21.04 -15.29 -12.06
CA GLU A 286 -20.73 -16.16 -13.21
C GLU A 286 -19.73 -15.43 -14.14
N ASN A 287 -18.70 -16.13 -14.61
CA ASN A 287 -17.69 -15.61 -15.54
C ASN A 287 -17.01 -14.31 -15.05
N GLU A 288 -16.37 -14.37 -13.88
CA GLU A 288 -15.64 -13.25 -13.31
C GLU A 288 -14.61 -12.66 -14.28
N GLN A 289 -14.58 -11.33 -14.38
CA GLN A 289 -13.58 -10.58 -15.17
C GLN A 289 -12.50 -9.91 -14.30
N SER A 290 -12.71 -9.91 -12.98
CA SER A 290 -11.80 -9.36 -11.99
C SER A 290 -11.99 -10.13 -10.68
N ILE A 291 -10.93 -10.21 -9.86
CA ILE A 291 -11.01 -10.80 -8.51
C ILE A 291 -11.99 -10.04 -7.60
N PHE A 292 -12.31 -8.79 -7.94
CA PHE A 292 -13.24 -7.94 -7.20
C PHE A 292 -14.70 -8.04 -7.70
N ALA A 293 -14.99 -8.90 -8.69
CA ALA A 293 -16.37 -9.07 -9.18
C ALA A 293 -17.37 -9.32 -8.03
N GLY A 294 -18.50 -8.63 -7.99
CA GLY A 294 -19.47 -8.75 -6.90
C GLY A 294 -19.09 -8.07 -5.57
N ILE A 295 -17.92 -7.41 -5.50
CA ILE A 295 -17.51 -6.56 -4.39
C ILE A 295 -17.61 -5.10 -4.85
N ASP A 296 -18.39 -4.29 -4.15
CA ASP A 296 -18.38 -2.84 -4.38
C ASP A 296 -17.12 -2.23 -3.75
N THR A 297 -16.15 -1.89 -4.59
CA THR A 297 -14.89 -1.29 -4.17
C THR A 297 -14.91 0.24 -4.27
N SER A 298 -16.05 0.88 -4.53
CA SER A 298 -16.14 2.33 -4.49
C SER A 298 -16.01 2.86 -3.05
N ILE A 299 -15.76 4.17 -2.89
CA ILE A 299 -15.80 4.81 -1.57
C ILE A 299 -17.20 4.70 -0.95
N THR A 300 -18.25 4.81 -1.76
CA THR A 300 -19.64 4.59 -1.33
C THR A 300 -19.94 3.15 -0.93
N GLY A 301 -19.12 2.19 -1.36
CA GLY A 301 -19.23 0.77 -0.98
C GLY A 301 -18.68 0.44 0.41
N ILE A 302 -17.99 1.37 1.08
CA ILE A 302 -17.37 1.15 2.40
C ILE A 302 -18.33 0.52 3.42
N PRO A 303 -19.57 1.04 3.63
CA PRO A 303 -20.47 0.49 4.65
C PRO A 303 -20.78 -0.99 4.40
N LYS A 304 -21.10 -1.34 3.15
CA LYS A 304 -21.37 -2.73 2.76
C LYS A 304 -20.14 -3.63 2.91
N ALA A 305 -18.95 -3.13 2.58
CA ALA A 305 -17.71 -3.89 2.69
C ALA A 305 -17.40 -4.29 4.16
N VAL A 306 -17.73 -3.43 5.12
CA VAL A 306 -17.46 -3.64 6.55
C VAL A 306 -18.68 -4.08 7.36
N GLY A 307 -19.85 -4.24 6.73
CA GLY A 307 -21.09 -4.64 7.40
C GLY A 307 -21.71 -3.54 8.27
N LEU A 308 -21.47 -2.27 7.94
CA LEU A 308 -22.08 -1.12 8.59
C LEU A 308 -23.47 -0.86 7.98
N ASN A 309 -24.52 -1.08 8.77
CA ASN A 309 -25.92 -0.89 8.37
C ASN A 309 -26.47 0.45 8.88
N GLU A 310 -25.75 1.55 8.64
CA GLU A 310 -26.21 2.89 9.00
C GLU A 310 -26.06 3.86 7.83
N ASP A 311 -27.09 4.67 7.58
CA ASP A 311 -27.13 5.57 6.42
C ASP A 311 -26.40 6.91 6.62
N PHE A 312 -25.93 7.18 7.84
CA PHE A 312 -25.41 8.50 8.18
C PHE A 312 -24.21 8.92 7.34
N LEU A 313 -23.37 7.98 6.90
CA LEU A 313 -22.19 8.26 6.08
C LEU A 313 -22.50 8.43 4.59
N ASN A 314 -23.71 8.10 4.14
CA ASN A 314 -23.99 8.00 2.70
C ASN A 314 -23.78 9.35 1.99
N GLY A 315 -24.10 10.46 2.65
CA GLY A 315 -23.88 11.81 2.12
C GLY A 315 -22.39 12.12 1.95
N GLU A 316 -21.62 11.96 3.02
CA GLU A 316 -20.18 12.22 3.08
C GLU A 316 -19.42 11.33 2.10
N LEU A 317 -19.72 10.02 2.05
CA LEU A 317 -19.07 9.09 1.14
C LEU A 317 -19.33 9.45 -0.33
N ARG A 318 -20.55 9.89 -0.65
CA ARG A 318 -20.88 10.37 -2.00
C ARG A 318 -20.10 11.64 -2.33
N ASP A 319 -19.98 12.57 -1.39
CA ASP A 319 -19.19 13.79 -1.58
C ASP A 319 -17.70 13.48 -1.78
N ILE A 320 -17.14 12.53 -1.01
CA ILE A 320 -15.75 12.08 -1.16
C ILE A 320 -15.55 11.44 -2.54
N GLN A 321 -16.44 10.54 -2.96
CA GLN A 321 -16.39 9.89 -4.28
C GLN A 321 -16.49 10.91 -5.42
N ASN A 322 -17.38 11.89 -5.29
CA ASN A 322 -17.53 12.97 -6.27
C ASN A 322 -16.28 13.84 -6.36
N ALA A 323 -15.67 14.19 -5.22
CA ALA A 323 -14.42 14.94 -5.19
C ALA A 323 -13.27 14.15 -5.85
N ALA A 324 -13.15 12.85 -5.55
CA ALA A 324 -12.19 11.96 -6.21
C ALA A 324 -12.42 11.93 -7.73
N ALA A 325 -13.67 11.77 -8.18
CA ALA A 325 -14.02 11.72 -9.60
C ALA A 325 -13.72 13.04 -10.31
N LYS A 326 -14.05 14.19 -9.69
CA LYS A 326 -13.70 15.52 -10.20
C LYS A 326 -12.20 15.70 -10.33
N ALA A 327 -11.42 15.28 -9.33
CA ALA A 327 -9.97 15.37 -9.38
C ALA A 327 -9.39 14.53 -10.54
N LEU A 328 -9.87 13.30 -10.74
CA LEU A 328 -9.43 12.47 -11.86
C LEU A 328 -9.84 13.07 -13.22
N ALA A 329 -11.08 13.57 -13.35
CA ALA A 329 -11.57 14.18 -14.59
C ALA A 329 -10.86 15.51 -14.93
N GLY A 330 -10.45 16.27 -13.91
CA GLY A 330 -9.71 17.52 -14.06
C GLY A 330 -8.20 17.36 -14.22
N PHE A 331 -7.69 16.12 -14.24
CA PHE A 331 -6.26 15.85 -14.35
C PHE A 331 -5.70 16.32 -15.69
N ASP A 332 -4.72 17.21 -15.63
CA ASP A 332 -3.97 17.73 -16.76
C ASP A 332 -2.48 17.60 -16.44
N ALA A 333 -1.78 16.74 -17.17
CA ALA A 333 -0.37 16.45 -16.92
C ALA A 333 0.54 17.70 -17.05
N LEU A 334 0.13 18.69 -17.84
CA LEU A 334 0.86 19.95 -18.00
C LEU A 334 0.46 21.00 -16.96
N ASN A 335 -0.70 20.83 -16.32
CA ASN A 335 -1.23 21.76 -15.31
C ASN A 335 -1.78 21.01 -14.08
N PRO A 336 -0.93 20.29 -13.32
CA PRO A 336 -1.38 19.45 -12.20
C PRO A 336 -2.08 20.25 -11.09
N GLY A 337 -1.83 21.55 -10.99
CA GLY A 337 -2.51 22.44 -10.03
C GLY A 337 -4.04 22.50 -10.18
N LYS A 338 -4.60 22.16 -11.36
CA LYS A 338 -6.05 22.16 -11.62
C LYS A 338 -6.83 21.22 -10.70
N VAL A 339 -6.18 20.17 -10.18
CA VAL A 339 -6.84 19.19 -9.31
C VAL A 339 -6.70 19.51 -7.82
N VAL A 340 -6.00 20.59 -7.44
CA VAL A 340 -5.80 20.98 -6.03
C VAL A 340 -7.12 21.22 -5.31
N GLU A 341 -8.04 21.98 -5.91
CA GLU A 341 -9.34 22.30 -5.31
C GLU A 341 -10.18 21.05 -5.00
N PRO A 342 -10.49 20.15 -5.96
CA PRO A 342 -11.25 18.95 -5.65
C PRO A 342 -10.53 18.00 -4.68
N LEU A 343 -9.18 17.99 -4.65
CA LEU A 343 -8.42 17.23 -3.65
C LEU A 343 -8.57 17.79 -2.24
N VAL A 344 -8.58 19.12 -2.08
CA VAL A 344 -8.85 19.78 -0.80
C VAL A 344 -10.27 19.50 -0.33
N GLU A 345 -11.27 19.61 -1.23
CA GLU A 345 -12.66 19.26 -0.92
C GLU A 345 -12.79 17.82 -0.43
N GLY A 346 -12.22 16.87 -1.16
CA GLY A 346 -12.24 15.45 -0.80
C GLY A 346 -11.55 15.18 0.53
N LEU A 347 -10.36 15.74 0.77
CA LEU A 347 -9.64 15.59 2.04
C LEU A 347 -10.45 16.13 3.23
N LYS A 348 -11.09 17.29 3.06
CA LYS A 348 -11.97 17.87 4.09
C LYS A 348 -13.15 16.93 4.40
N LYS A 349 -13.79 16.39 3.36
CA LYS A 349 -14.93 15.47 3.50
C LYS A 349 -14.55 14.14 4.16
N VAL A 350 -13.38 13.59 3.83
CA VAL A 350 -12.84 12.40 4.53
C VAL A 350 -12.69 12.68 6.02
N ARG A 351 -12.08 13.83 6.38
CA ARG A 351 -11.88 14.21 7.78
C ARG A 351 -13.19 14.47 8.52
N GLU A 352 -14.19 15.04 7.85
CA GLU A 352 -15.56 15.18 8.37
C GLU A 352 -16.17 13.81 8.70
N ALA A 353 -16.15 12.87 7.76
CA ALA A 353 -16.67 11.52 7.95
C ALA A 353 -15.97 10.78 9.11
N ARG A 354 -14.64 10.88 9.20
CA ARG A 354 -13.87 10.27 10.31
C ARG A 354 -14.21 10.88 11.67
N ARG A 355 -14.43 12.20 11.75
CA ARG A 355 -14.88 12.86 12.98
C ARG A 355 -16.26 12.36 13.40
N GLU A 356 -17.20 12.22 12.47
CA GLU A 356 -18.53 11.71 12.80
C GLU A 356 -18.47 10.26 13.31
N ILE A 357 -17.65 9.41 12.68
CA ILE A 357 -17.42 8.04 13.18
C ILE A 357 -16.87 8.07 14.61
N ALA A 358 -15.89 8.93 14.91
CA ALA A 358 -15.33 9.04 16.25
C ALA A 358 -16.38 9.49 17.29
N GLU A 359 -17.22 10.47 16.96
CA GLU A 359 -18.31 10.93 17.82
C GLU A 359 -19.37 9.86 18.11
N ARG A 360 -19.59 8.93 17.16
CA ARG A 360 -20.49 7.79 17.33
C ARG A 360 -19.84 6.65 18.10
N ALA A 361 -18.58 6.35 17.82
CA ALA A 361 -17.81 5.33 18.54
C ALA A 361 -17.71 5.63 20.04
N ASN A 362 -17.67 6.91 20.43
CA ASN A 362 -17.73 7.34 21.83
C ASN A 362 -19.06 6.99 22.54
N ARG A 363 -20.12 6.69 21.79
CA ARG A 363 -21.45 6.31 22.33
C ARG A 363 -21.63 4.79 22.44
N GLY A 364 -20.68 4.00 21.93
CA GLY A 364 -20.71 2.54 21.98
C GLY A 364 -19.69 1.93 21.00
N GLN A 365 -19.07 0.82 21.40
CA GLN A 365 -18.12 0.12 20.52
C GLN A 365 -18.86 -0.62 19.40
N ASN A 366 -18.53 -0.28 18.15
CA ASN A 366 -19.01 -0.97 16.96
C ASN A 366 -17.82 -1.29 16.05
N ALA A 367 -17.56 -2.59 15.82
CA ALA A 367 -16.45 -3.03 14.98
C ALA A 367 -16.55 -2.51 13.55
N ALA A 368 -17.75 -2.45 12.97
CA ALA A 368 -17.96 -1.95 11.62
C ALA A 368 -17.59 -0.47 11.48
N LEU A 369 -17.82 0.34 12.53
CA LEU A 369 -17.39 1.75 12.57
C LEU A 369 -15.87 1.87 12.53
N ALA A 370 -15.15 1.07 13.32
CA ALA A 370 -13.69 1.10 13.35
C ALA A 370 -13.05 0.57 12.05
N ASP A 371 -13.73 -0.31 11.32
CA ASP A 371 -13.30 -0.74 9.98
C ASP A 371 -13.59 0.31 8.90
N ALA A 372 -14.72 1.00 8.99
CA ALA A 372 -15.00 2.16 8.14
C ALA A 372 -13.95 3.26 8.36
N ASP A 373 -13.61 3.59 9.62
CA ASP A 373 -12.58 4.59 9.92
C ASP A 373 -11.20 4.18 9.39
N PHE A 374 -10.85 2.89 9.44
CA PHE A 374 -9.61 2.40 8.86
C PHE A 374 -9.53 2.65 7.35
N LEU A 375 -10.60 2.34 6.60
CA LEU A 375 -10.65 2.57 5.15
C LEU A 375 -10.63 4.06 4.82
N LEU A 376 -11.37 4.88 5.57
CA LEU A 376 -11.35 6.34 5.41
C LEU A 376 -10.00 6.94 5.79
N GLY A 377 -9.31 6.38 6.78
CA GLY A 377 -7.93 6.76 7.13
C GLY A 377 -6.96 6.49 5.98
N LYS A 378 -7.13 5.40 5.23
CA LYS A 378 -6.38 5.17 3.99
C LYS A 378 -6.70 6.22 2.93
N LYS A 379 -7.99 6.56 2.76
CA LYS A 379 -8.38 7.63 1.84
C LYS A 379 -7.81 8.98 2.24
N GLU A 380 -7.76 9.30 3.52
CA GLU A 380 -7.15 10.54 4.01
C GLU A 380 -5.67 10.62 3.62
N GLN A 381 -4.93 9.52 3.80
CA GLN A 381 -3.52 9.43 3.39
C GLN A 381 -3.36 9.58 1.87
N GLU A 382 -4.21 8.92 1.08
CA GLU A 382 -4.17 8.99 -0.38
C GLU A 382 -4.52 10.39 -0.91
N PHE A 383 -5.57 11.04 -0.39
CA PHE A 383 -5.90 12.42 -0.72
C PHE A 383 -4.78 13.38 -0.33
N SER A 384 -4.17 13.17 0.83
CA SER A 384 -3.07 14.01 1.31
C SER A 384 -1.86 13.94 0.40
N LYS A 385 -1.48 12.73 -0.04
CA LYS A 385 -0.37 12.51 -0.98
C LYS A 385 -0.68 13.09 -2.36
N ALA A 386 -1.88 12.87 -2.88
CA ALA A 386 -2.30 13.44 -4.16
C ALA A 386 -2.30 14.98 -4.12
N LEU A 387 -2.79 15.57 -3.03
CA LEU A 387 -2.79 17.02 -2.82
C LEU A 387 -1.37 17.58 -2.79
N GLN A 388 -0.47 16.92 -2.04
CA GLN A 388 0.94 17.29 -2.00
C GLN A 388 1.56 17.29 -3.41
N ALA A 389 1.37 16.21 -4.16
CA ALA A 389 1.90 16.07 -5.52
C ALA A 389 1.31 17.12 -6.48
N ALA A 390 -0.01 17.34 -6.44
CA ALA A 390 -0.68 18.32 -7.29
C ALA A 390 -0.26 19.77 -7.00
N ALA A 391 0.01 20.08 -5.72
CA ALA A 391 0.51 21.38 -5.30
C ALA A 391 2.01 21.60 -5.59
N GLY A 392 2.71 20.58 -6.10
CA GLY A 392 4.15 20.64 -6.37
C GLY A 392 5.00 20.72 -5.09
N VAL A 393 4.47 20.28 -3.95
CA VAL A 393 5.16 20.38 -2.67
C VAL A 393 6.14 19.22 -2.51
N VAL A 394 7.42 19.53 -2.44
CA VAL A 394 8.50 18.56 -2.21
C VAL A 394 9.07 18.77 -0.82
N VAL A 395 9.20 17.68 -0.07
CA VAL A 395 9.84 17.69 1.24
C VAL A 395 11.10 16.87 1.12
N ASP A 396 12.24 17.48 1.40
CA ASP A 396 13.53 16.81 1.51
C ASP A 396 13.93 16.74 2.98
N ALA A 397 14.25 15.54 3.44
CA ALA A 397 14.85 15.30 4.74
C ALA A 397 16.23 14.68 4.52
N THR A 398 17.27 15.41 4.90
CA THR A 398 18.68 14.98 4.78
C THR A 398 19.27 14.78 6.15
N THR A 399 20.09 13.74 6.28
CA THR A 399 20.84 13.41 7.50
C THR A 399 22.34 13.58 7.24
N ASP A 400 23.10 13.98 8.26
CA ASP A 400 24.57 14.01 8.21
C ASP A 400 25.20 12.62 8.40
N SER A 401 24.39 11.61 8.72
CA SER A 401 24.80 10.24 9.01
C SER A 401 24.03 9.24 8.15
N GLU A 402 24.73 8.37 7.43
CA GLU A 402 24.12 7.31 6.59
C GLU A 402 23.51 6.19 7.43
N THR A 403 24.19 5.79 8.51
CA THR A 403 23.75 4.78 9.47
C THR A 403 23.78 5.37 10.87
N VAL A 404 22.78 5.05 11.69
CA VAL A 404 22.68 5.50 13.09
C VAL A 404 22.36 4.28 13.95
N VAL A 405 23.16 4.01 14.98
CA VAL A 405 22.88 2.95 15.97
C VAL A 405 22.37 3.53 17.29
N ALA A 406 21.88 2.65 18.17
CA ALA A 406 21.39 3.07 19.48
C ALA A 406 22.49 3.78 20.29
N GLY A 407 22.23 5.03 20.68
CA GLY A 407 23.18 5.89 21.40
C GLY A 407 23.83 6.98 20.54
N ASP A 408 23.77 6.86 19.22
CA ASP A 408 24.30 7.86 18.31
C ASP A 408 23.45 9.14 18.28
N LYS A 409 24.07 10.22 17.78
CA LYS A 409 23.40 11.48 17.47
C LYS A 409 23.61 11.77 15.99
N THR A 410 22.58 12.25 15.33
CA THR A 410 22.65 12.71 13.93
C THR A 410 21.87 14.01 13.76
N GLY A 411 22.37 14.89 12.91
CA GLY A 411 21.67 16.07 12.45
C GLY A 411 20.71 15.72 11.32
N VAL A 412 19.45 16.14 11.45
CA VAL A 412 18.45 16.04 10.38
C VAL A 412 18.03 17.44 9.95
N ALA A 413 18.18 17.74 8.66
CA ALA A 413 17.70 18.97 8.05
C ALA A 413 16.47 18.66 7.18
N VAL A 414 15.38 19.38 7.43
CA VAL A 414 14.14 19.28 6.63
C VAL A 414 13.98 20.55 5.81
N ARG A 415 13.82 20.41 4.50
CA ARG A 415 13.55 21.50 3.56
C ARG A 415 12.23 21.22 2.87
N VAL A 416 11.40 22.25 2.74
CA VAL A 416 10.12 22.17 2.02
C VAL A 416 10.16 23.14 0.87
N PHE A 417 9.92 22.63 -0.33
CA PHE A 417 9.86 23.38 -1.57
C PHE A 417 8.41 23.41 -2.03
N ALA A 418 7.96 24.59 -2.48
CA ALA A 418 6.69 24.76 -3.16
C ALA A 418 6.91 25.72 -4.34
N PRO A 419 6.16 25.58 -5.45
CA PRO A 419 6.25 26.52 -6.56
C PRO A 419 5.93 27.94 -6.11
N GLU A 420 6.62 28.93 -6.70
CA GLU A 420 6.35 30.34 -6.44
C GLU A 420 4.90 30.71 -6.80
N GLY A 421 4.29 31.59 -6.01
CA GLY A 421 2.90 32.01 -6.21
C GLY A 421 1.85 30.99 -5.79
N THR A 422 2.24 29.86 -5.19
CA THR A 422 1.27 28.94 -4.56
C THR A 422 0.77 29.47 -3.22
N ASN A 423 -0.43 29.07 -2.83
CA ASN A 423 -1.01 29.39 -1.51
C ASN A 423 -0.52 28.44 -0.40
N VAL A 424 0.55 27.69 -0.62
CA VAL A 424 1.09 26.72 0.35
C VAL A 424 1.88 27.49 1.42
N LYS A 425 1.49 27.29 2.69
CA LYS A 425 2.23 27.82 3.85
C LYS A 425 2.69 26.66 4.72
N VAL A 426 3.99 26.62 5.02
CA VAL A 426 4.58 25.61 5.91
C VAL A 426 4.48 26.13 7.34
N ASN A 427 3.63 25.50 8.15
CA ASN A 427 3.43 25.91 9.54
C ASN A 427 4.43 25.28 10.50
N ASN A 428 4.77 24.00 10.29
CA ASN A 428 5.71 23.25 11.12
C ASN A 428 6.26 22.05 10.33
N ALA A 429 7.44 21.55 10.73
CA ALA A 429 8.00 20.28 10.29
C ALA A 429 8.29 19.43 11.53
N MET A 430 7.93 18.14 11.49
CA MET A 430 8.18 17.20 12.59
C MET A 430 8.87 15.97 12.03
N ILE A 431 9.78 15.40 12.83
CA ILE A 431 10.47 14.15 12.48
C ILE A 431 9.88 13.04 13.35
N GLN A 432 9.43 11.96 12.71
CA GLN A 432 9.05 10.74 13.43
C GLN A 432 10.33 9.97 13.76
N VAL A 433 10.56 9.74 15.05
CA VAL A 433 11.75 9.03 15.56
C VAL A 433 11.33 7.78 16.34
N PRO A 434 12.22 6.76 16.48
CA PRO A 434 11.96 5.60 17.31
C PRO A 434 11.56 5.97 18.75
N GLN A 435 10.84 5.06 19.43
CA GLN A 435 10.55 5.21 20.85
C GLN A 435 11.87 5.37 21.63
N ASN A 436 11.92 6.33 22.56
CA ASN A 436 13.08 6.73 23.37
C ASN A 436 14.13 7.63 22.68
N SER A 437 13.92 8.05 21.44
CA SER A 437 14.76 9.10 20.84
C SER A 437 14.43 10.49 21.42
N ILE A 438 15.46 11.31 21.63
CA ILE A 438 15.33 12.70 22.08
C ILE A 438 15.51 13.61 20.86
N VAL A 439 14.51 14.42 20.53
CA VAL A 439 14.57 15.40 19.43
C VAL A 439 14.71 16.80 20.02
N ASN A 440 15.82 17.47 19.69
CA ASN A 440 16.05 18.86 20.04
C ASN A 440 16.15 19.69 18.75
N ASN A 441 15.48 20.84 18.72
CA ASN A 441 15.63 21.78 17.62
C ASN A 441 17.05 22.34 17.63
N ALA A 442 17.79 22.10 16.54
CA ALA A 442 19.04 22.80 16.28
C ALA A 442 18.72 24.18 15.66
N PRO A 443 19.54 25.22 15.90
CA PRO A 443 19.45 26.45 15.14
C PRO A 443 19.56 26.15 13.64
N PRO A 444 18.93 26.95 12.76
CA PRO A 444 19.14 26.82 11.33
C PRO A 444 20.64 26.83 11.04
N PRO A 445 21.16 25.94 10.18
CA PRO A 445 22.55 26.03 9.76
C PRO A 445 22.79 27.42 9.16
N ASP A 446 23.94 28.03 9.47
CA ASP A 446 24.32 29.32 8.91
C ASP A 446 24.15 29.30 7.40
N THR A 447 23.54 30.35 6.84
CA THR A 447 23.35 30.49 5.40
C THR A 447 24.71 30.32 4.73
N PRO A 448 24.92 29.30 3.88
CA PRO A 448 26.21 29.09 3.26
C PRO A 448 26.59 30.34 2.46
N THR A 449 27.66 31.03 2.84
CA THR A 449 28.29 32.07 2.01
C THR A 449 29.00 31.39 0.84
N ILE A 450 28.23 30.80 -0.07
CA ILE A 450 28.78 30.19 -1.28
C ILE A 450 28.79 31.30 -2.33
N GLY A 451 29.97 31.88 -2.55
CA GLY A 451 30.24 32.63 -3.77
C GLY A 451 29.92 31.75 -4.97
N PHE A 452 29.11 32.25 -5.90
CA PHE A 452 28.71 31.57 -7.12
C PHE A 452 29.93 30.98 -7.84
N ARG A 453 30.04 29.65 -7.88
CA ARG A 453 30.95 28.93 -8.78
C ARG A 453 30.10 28.15 -9.78
N PRO A 454 29.96 28.62 -11.03
CA PRO A 454 29.24 27.84 -12.03
C PRO A 454 30.08 26.60 -12.35
N ARG A 455 29.58 25.41 -12.03
CA ARG A 455 30.07 24.17 -12.62
C ARG A 455 29.20 23.87 -13.84
N ASN A 456 29.77 24.09 -15.02
CA ASN A 456 29.27 23.49 -16.25
C ASN A 456 29.64 22.00 -16.21
N GLU A 457 28.72 21.15 -15.80
CA GLU A 457 28.81 19.71 -16.07
C GLU A 457 27.90 19.42 -17.27
N THR A 458 28.46 19.58 -18.47
CA THR A 458 27.92 18.99 -19.69
C THR A 458 28.12 17.48 -19.64
N ALA A 459 27.04 16.73 -19.45
CA ALA A 459 27.05 15.28 -19.61
C ALA A 459 27.11 14.92 -21.10
N LEU A 460 28.29 14.51 -21.56
CA LEU A 460 28.50 13.75 -22.80
C LEU A 460 29.54 12.67 -22.51
N ASN A 461 29.07 11.45 -22.24
CA ASN A 461 29.33 10.23 -23.01
C ASN A 461 28.66 9.04 -22.33
#